data_AF-X1M5X9-F1
#
_entry.id   AF-X1M5X9-F1
#
_cell.length_a   1.000
_cell.length_b   1.000
_cell.length_c   1.000
_cell.angle_alpha   90.00
_cell.angle_beta   90.00
_cell.angle_gamma   90.00
#
_symmetry.space_group_name_H-M   'P 1'
#
loop_
_entity.id
_entity.type
_entity.pdbx_description
1 polymer ?
#
loop_
_entity_poly.entity_id
_entity_poly.type
_entity_poly.pdbx_seq_one_letter_code
_entity_poly.pdbx_strand_id
1 'polypeptide(L)' 'TMIKDIIIQKLIEVAKKNNIGPGMMARLIGVSYSTYNRYQKGETVPESHNTIEKIEKVIKKYST' A
#
# COMPACT_ATOMS: atom_id res chain seq x y z
N THR A 1 -8.40 -14.08 2.73
CA THR A 1 -7.87 -13.94 1.36
C THR A 1 -6.37 -13.75 1.45
N MET A 2 -5.59 -14.52 0.68
CA MET A 2 -4.13 -14.36 0.62
C MET A 2 -3.82 -13.28 -0.42
N ILE A 3 -3.17 -12.19 -0.02
CA ILE A 3 -2.69 -11.15 -0.94
C ILE A 3 -1.56 -11.77 -1.75
N LYS A 4 -1.69 -11.90 -3.06
CA LYS A 4 -0.63 -12.50 -3.91
C LYS A 4 0.46 -11.49 -4.31
N ASP A 5 0.13 -10.22 -4.28
CA ASP A 5 1.04 -9.15 -4.71
C ASP A 5 2.05 -8.81 -3.61
N ILE A 6 3.34 -9.03 -3.90
CA ILE A 6 4.43 -8.82 -2.94
C ILE A 6 4.63 -7.34 -2.56
N ILE A 7 4.32 -6.40 -3.46
CA ILE A 7 4.47 -4.97 -3.18
C ILE A 7 3.41 -4.53 -2.18
N ILE A 8 2.18 -5.05 -2.33
CA ILE A 8 1.10 -4.79 -1.40
C ILE A 8 1.35 -5.44 -0.04
N GLN A 9 1.89 -6.66 0.01
CA GLN A 9 2.31 -7.29 1.27
C GLN A 9 3.29 -6.40 2.04
N LYS A 10 4.37 -5.97 1.37
CA LYS A 10 5.39 -5.07 1.96
C LYS A 10 4.79 -3.73 2.41
N LEU A 11 3.90 -3.15 1.63
CA LEU A 11 3.23 -1.91 1.98
C LEU A 11 2.37 -2.05 3.26
N ILE A 12 1.69 -3.18 3.42
CA ILE A 12 0.88 -3.48 4.61
C ILE A 12 1.77 -3.72 5.83
N GLU A 13 2.89 -4.41 5.67
CA GLU A 13 3.89 -4.59 6.73
C GLU A 13 4.43 -3.25 7.21
N VAL A 14 4.80 -2.36 6.27
CA VAL A 14 5.22 -0.99 6.55
C VAL A 14 4.13 -0.22 7.30
N ALA A 15 2.87 -0.33 6.88
CA ALA A 15 1.76 0.33 7.56
C ALA A 15 1.63 -0.15 9.01
N LYS A 16 1.72 -1.47 9.25
CA LYS A 16 1.64 -2.07 10.59
C LYS A 16 2.83 -1.67 11.47
N LYS A 17 4.06 -1.81 10.98
CA LYS A 17 5.31 -1.47 11.71
C LYS A 17 5.30 -0.01 12.18
N ASN A 18 4.76 0.88 11.37
CA ASN A 18 4.78 2.33 11.63
C ASN A 18 3.44 2.88 12.17
N ASN A 19 2.49 2.02 12.53
CA ASN A 19 1.15 2.41 12.99
C ASN A 19 0.43 3.42 12.05
N ILE A 20 0.58 3.25 10.74
CA ILE A 20 -0.03 4.11 9.73
C ILE A 20 -1.43 3.57 9.41
N GLY A 21 -2.46 4.36 9.74
CA GLY A 21 -3.83 4.01 9.44
C GLY A 21 -4.15 3.98 7.92
N PRO A 22 -5.18 3.25 7.48
CA PRO A 22 -5.46 3.05 6.06
C PRO A 22 -5.75 4.34 5.28
N GLY A 23 -6.39 5.33 5.90
CA GLY A 23 -6.65 6.63 5.27
C GLY A 23 -5.38 7.44 5.03
N MET A 24 -4.45 7.42 5.98
CA MET A 24 -3.15 8.07 5.80
C MET A 24 -2.31 7.33 4.75
N MET A 25 -2.31 5.99 4.77
CA MET A 25 -1.57 5.22 3.77
C MET A 25 -2.10 5.45 2.34
N ALA A 26 -3.41 5.48 2.16
CA ALA A 26 -4.04 5.83 0.88
C ALA A 26 -3.58 7.21 0.37
N ARG A 27 -3.54 8.21 1.27
CA ARG A 27 -3.04 9.55 0.94
C ARG A 27 -1.56 9.55 0.56
N LEU A 28 -0.71 8.78 1.25
CA LEU A 28 0.73 8.69 0.97
C LEU A 28 1.01 8.11 -0.42
N ILE A 29 0.27 7.07 -0.82
CA ILE A 29 0.44 6.42 -2.14
C ILE A 29 -0.41 7.05 -3.24
N GLY A 30 -1.20 8.08 -2.90
CA GLY A 30 -1.99 8.85 -3.87
C GLY A 30 -3.19 8.11 -4.44
N VAL A 31 -3.87 7.28 -3.65
CA VAL A 31 -5.10 6.57 -4.04
C VAL A 31 -6.25 6.86 -3.06
N SER A 32 -7.47 6.48 -3.44
CA SER A 32 -8.62 6.57 -2.53
C SER A 32 -8.52 5.57 -1.37
N TYR A 33 -9.16 5.88 -0.23
CA TYR A 33 -9.30 4.92 0.88
C TYR A 33 -9.88 3.58 0.41
N SER A 34 -10.93 3.63 -0.42
CA SER A 34 -11.58 2.43 -0.96
C SER A 34 -10.61 1.59 -1.79
N THR A 35 -9.79 2.23 -2.63
CA THR A 35 -8.76 1.54 -3.42
C THR A 35 -7.74 0.85 -2.51
N TYR A 36 -7.22 1.55 -1.49
CA TYR A 36 -6.28 0.95 -0.56
C TYR A 36 -6.90 -0.21 0.23
N ASN A 37 -8.16 -0.09 0.66
CA ASN A 37 -8.88 -1.17 1.34
C ASN A 37 -9.04 -2.42 0.44
N ARG A 38 -9.29 -2.25 -0.85
CA ARG A 38 -9.30 -3.37 -1.81
C ARG A 38 -7.93 -4.03 -1.95
N TYR A 39 -6.84 -3.26 -1.93
CA TYR A 39 -5.48 -3.82 -1.87
C TYR A 39 -5.29 -4.67 -0.60
N GLN A 40 -5.71 -4.18 0.57
CA GLN A 40 -5.61 -4.90 1.85
C GLN A 40 -6.42 -6.20 1.88
N LYS A 41 -7.50 -6.30 1.10
CA LYS A 41 -8.31 -7.51 0.97
C LYS A 41 -7.82 -8.45 -0.13
N GLY A 42 -6.84 -8.02 -0.94
CA GLY A 42 -6.36 -8.76 -2.11
C GLY A 42 -7.37 -8.81 -3.26
N GLU A 43 -8.32 -7.86 -3.32
CA GLU A 43 -9.35 -7.79 -4.36
C GLU A 43 -8.83 -7.15 -5.67
N THR A 44 -7.77 -6.36 -5.57
CA THR A 44 -7.15 -5.67 -6.72
C THR A 44 -5.68 -5.41 -6.43
N VAL A 45 -4.92 -5.11 -7.49
CA VAL A 45 -3.50 -4.71 -7.45
C VAL A 45 -3.33 -3.34 -8.10
N PRO A 46 -2.24 -2.61 -7.81
CA PRO A 46 -1.94 -1.34 -8.47
C PRO A 46 -1.45 -1.57 -9.90
N GLU A 47 -2.16 -1.01 -10.88
CA GLU A 47 -1.81 -1.16 -12.31
C GLU A 47 -1.06 0.05 -12.87
N SER A 48 -1.28 1.23 -12.27
CA SER A 48 -0.64 2.47 -12.72
C SER A 48 0.82 2.53 -12.27
N HIS A 49 1.73 2.75 -13.22
CA HIS A 49 3.15 2.96 -12.96
C HIS A 49 3.41 4.04 -11.89
N ASN A 50 2.72 5.18 -11.97
CA ASN A 50 2.81 6.25 -10.99
C ASN A 50 2.37 5.81 -9.57
N THR A 51 1.38 4.93 -9.46
CA THR A 51 0.95 4.39 -8.16
C THR A 51 2.00 3.44 -7.60
N ILE A 52 2.57 2.58 -8.45
CA ILE A 52 3.63 1.64 -8.07
C ILE A 52 4.87 2.41 -7.56
N GLU A 53 5.32 3.44 -8.27
CA GLU A 53 6.46 4.26 -7.83
C GLU A 53 6.21 4.92 -6.46
N LYS A 54 5.00 5.42 -6.21
CA LYS A 54 4.64 6.01 -4.92
C LYS A 54 4.65 4.97 -3.81
N ILE A 55 4.16 3.75 -4.08
CA ILE A 55 4.21 2.64 -3.14
C ILE A 55 5.67 2.30 -2.79
N GLU A 56 6.54 2.19 -3.80
CA GLU A 56 7.96 1.90 -3.59
C GLU A 56 8.67 3.00 -2.79
N LYS A 57 8.38 4.29 -3.06
CA LYS A 57 8.90 5.42 -2.28
C LYS A 57 8.48 5.35 -0.82
N VAL A 58 7.21 5.02 -0.55
CA VAL A 58 6.69 4.84 0.81
C VAL A 58 7.37 3.64 1.49
N ILE A 59 7.46 2.49 0.83
CA ILE A 59 8.14 1.31 1.38
C ILE A 59 9.58 1.68 1.74
N LYS A 60 10.34 2.28 0.83
CA LYS A 60 11.73 2.69 1.07
C LYS A 60 11.86 3.65 2.26
N LYS A 61 10.98 4.64 2.38
CA LYS A 61 11.02 5.65 3.45
C LYS A 61 10.75 5.08 4.85
N TYR A 62 9.86 4.10 4.94
CA TYR A 62 9.36 3.59 6.22
C TYR A 62 9.84 2.17 6.57
N SER A 63 10.71 1.57 5.74
CA SER A 63 11.36 0.29 6.04
C SER A 63 12.61 0.42 6.92
N THR A 64 13.18 1.62 7.00
CA THR A 64 14.29 1.97 7.89
C THR A 64 13.93 1.82 9.38
#